data_AF-A0A962UN91-F1
#
_entry.id   AF-A0A962UN91-F1
#
_cell.length_a   1.000
_cell.length_b   1.000
_cell.length_c   1.000
_cell.angle_alpha   90.00
_cell.angle_beta   90.00
_cell.angle_gamma   90.00
#
_symmetry.space_group_name_H-M   'P 1'
#
loop_
_entity.id
_entity.type
_entity.pdbx_description
1 polymer ?
#
loop_
_entity_poly.entity_id
_entity_poly.type
_entity_poly.pdbx_seq_one_letter_code
_entity_poly.pdbx_strand_id
1 'polypeptide(L)'
;DESVSPQANVAAGRMALAPCHAFFQFYVCDGRLSCQLYQRSADVFLGVPFNIASYALLTMMIAQACDLGLGEFIHTLGDAHLYTNHLEQADEQLTRTPYELPTIQLNPDVKDLFAFRYEDFTLSNYQCHPHIKAPIAV
;
A
#
# COMPACT_ATOMS: atom_id res chain seq x y z
N ASP A 1 -10.98 19.10 9.45
CA ASP A 1 -11.15 19.53 10.84
C ASP A 1 -11.56 18.30 11.60
N GLU A 2 -10.73 17.90 12.55
CA GLU A 2 -10.91 16.64 13.27
C GLU A 2 -12.03 16.74 14.31
N SER A 3 -12.57 17.94 14.58
CA SER A 3 -13.72 18.15 15.47
C SER A 3 -15.09 17.89 14.81
N VAL A 4 -15.13 17.66 13.50
CA VAL A 4 -16.36 17.39 12.75
C VAL A 4 -16.23 16.12 11.92
N SER A 5 -17.38 15.54 11.51
CA SER A 5 -17.37 14.30 10.75
C SER A 5 -16.68 14.44 9.39
N PRO A 6 -16.12 13.36 8.81
CA PRO A 6 -15.56 13.37 7.47
C PRO A 6 -16.54 13.91 6.42
N GLN A 7 -17.83 13.58 6.52
CA GLN A 7 -18.87 14.07 5.60
C GLN A 7 -19.10 15.57 5.74
N ALA A 8 -19.06 16.11 6.98
CA ALA A 8 -19.17 17.54 7.21
C ALA A 8 -17.96 18.31 6.64
N ASN A 9 -16.75 17.74 6.77
CA ASN A 9 -15.57 18.29 6.11
C ASN A 9 -15.74 18.37 4.59
N VAL A 10 -16.23 17.30 3.95
CA VAL A 10 -16.47 17.26 2.50
C VAL A 10 -17.50 18.30 2.08
N ALA A 11 -18.63 18.41 2.80
CA ALA A 11 -19.67 19.39 2.52
C ALA A 11 -19.17 20.84 2.59
N ALA A 12 -18.13 21.09 3.42
CA ALA A 12 -17.47 22.38 3.54
C ALA A 12 -16.30 22.58 2.55
N GLY A 13 -16.13 21.71 1.55
CA GLY A 13 -15.04 21.79 0.58
C GLY A 13 -13.65 21.43 1.14
N ARG A 14 -13.60 20.73 2.27
CA ARG A 14 -12.36 20.27 2.92
C ARG A 14 -12.18 18.77 2.69
N MET A 15 -10.95 18.29 2.86
CA MET A 15 -10.66 16.86 2.82
C MET A 15 -11.43 16.11 3.91
N ALA A 16 -12.05 14.98 3.56
CA ALA A 16 -12.75 14.11 4.51
C ALA A 16 -11.82 13.66 5.65
N LEU A 17 -10.60 13.29 5.28
CA LEU A 17 -9.49 12.91 6.15
C LEU A 17 -8.19 13.45 5.55
N ALA A 18 -7.24 13.82 6.40
CA ALA A 18 -5.92 14.22 5.93
C ALA A 18 -5.17 12.99 5.36
N PRO A 19 -4.41 13.13 4.25
CA PRO A 19 -3.69 12.01 3.63
C PRO A 19 -2.77 11.29 4.63
N CYS A 20 -2.87 9.95 4.70
CA CYS A 20 -1.95 9.14 5.50
C CYS A 20 -0.59 9.00 4.80
N HIS A 21 -0.60 8.77 3.48
CA HIS A 21 0.59 8.80 2.62
C HIS A 21 0.90 10.24 2.28
N ALA A 22 1.87 10.82 2.99
CA ALA A 22 2.09 12.26 2.94
C ALA A 22 2.88 12.66 1.69
N PHE A 23 3.90 11.88 1.32
CA PHE A 23 4.65 12.05 0.07
C PHE A 23 5.41 10.77 -0.28
N PHE A 24 5.81 10.67 -1.54
CA PHE A 24 6.70 9.63 -2.04
C PHE A 24 7.72 10.23 -3.03
N GLN A 25 8.84 9.55 -3.20
CA GLN A 25 9.93 9.94 -4.08
C GLN A 25 10.36 8.74 -4.93
N PHE A 26 10.54 8.97 -6.23
CA PHE A 26 11.20 8.00 -7.11
C PHE A 26 12.69 8.31 -7.27
N TYR A 27 13.48 7.27 -7.42
CA TYR A 27 14.91 7.37 -7.70
C TYR A 27 15.31 6.32 -8.75
N VAL A 28 16.18 6.69 -9.68
CA VAL A 28 16.66 5.82 -10.76
C VAL A 28 18.17 5.60 -10.65
N CYS A 29 18.60 4.34 -10.62
CA CYS A 29 20.01 3.94 -10.65
C CYS A 29 20.16 2.67 -11.48
N ASP A 30 21.19 2.60 -12.32
CA ASP A 30 21.48 1.43 -13.16
C ASP A 30 20.28 0.94 -13.99
N GLY A 31 19.47 1.88 -14.49
CA GLY A 31 18.27 1.57 -15.27
C GLY A 31 17.11 1.00 -14.46
N ARG A 32 17.13 1.09 -13.13
CA ARG A 32 16.09 0.57 -12.22
C ARG A 32 15.45 1.70 -11.41
N LEU A 33 14.14 1.65 -11.25
CA LEU A 33 13.34 2.64 -10.52
C LEU A 33 12.95 2.13 -9.13
N SER A 34 13.39 2.84 -8.09
CA SER A 34 12.99 2.65 -6.70
C SER A 34 11.96 3.69 -6.27
N CYS A 35 11.14 3.36 -5.27
CA CYS A 35 10.16 4.26 -4.66
C CYS A 35 10.34 4.31 -3.14
N GLN A 36 10.47 5.51 -2.59
CA GLN A 36 10.38 5.74 -1.15
C GLN A 36 9.04 6.39 -0.81
N LEU A 37 8.28 5.80 0.12
CA LEU A 37 7.04 6.35 0.67
C LEU A 37 7.26 6.82 2.10
N TYR A 38 6.79 8.03 2.44
CA TYR A 38 6.61 8.48 3.82
C TYR A 38 5.12 8.51 4.19
N GLN A 39 4.73 7.67 5.16
CA GLN A 39 3.38 7.59 5.71
C GLN A 39 3.34 8.18 7.12
N ARG A 40 2.64 9.31 7.30
CA ARG A 40 2.61 10.03 8.59
C ARG A 40 1.94 9.25 9.72
N SER A 41 0.99 8.38 9.37
CA SER A 41 0.08 7.68 10.28
C SER A 41 -0.21 6.30 9.70
N ALA A 42 0.21 5.26 10.42
CA ALA A 42 0.34 3.91 9.92
C ALA A 42 -0.31 2.91 10.88
N ASP A 43 -1.58 2.60 10.61
CA ASP A 43 -2.25 1.44 11.19
C ASP A 43 -1.54 0.18 10.69
N VAL A 44 -0.77 -0.45 11.57
CA VAL A 44 0.10 -1.57 11.21
C VAL A 44 -0.66 -2.84 10.86
N PHE A 45 -1.91 -2.98 11.32
CA PHE A 45 -2.69 -4.20 11.14
C PHE A 45 -3.56 -4.13 9.87
N LEU A 46 -4.31 -3.05 9.69
CA LEU A 46 -5.14 -2.89 8.49
C LEU A 46 -4.42 -2.09 7.41
N GLY A 47 -4.03 -0.84 7.70
CA GLY A 47 -3.56 0.10 6.68
C GLY A 47 -2.27 -0.32 5.98
N VAL A 48 -1.22 -0.61 6.74
CA VAL A 48 0.13 -0.86 6.24
C VAL A 48 0.19 -2.00 5.21
N PRO A 49 -0.43 -3.18 5.42
CA PRO A 49 -0.47 -4.23 4.41
C PRO A 49 -1.00 -3.77 3.04
N PHE A 50 -2.11 -3.02 3.02
CA PHE A 50 -2.64 -2.44 1.77
C PHE A 50 -1.68 -1.42 1.16
N ASN A 51 -1.03 -0.61 2.00
CA ASN A 51 -0.15 0.45 1.55
C ASN A 51 1.15 -0.10 0.91
N ILE A 52 1.68 -1.19 1.46
CA ILE A 52 2.81 -1.91 0.87
C ILE A 52 2.45 -2.42 -0.53
N ALA A 53 1.34 -3.14 -0.67
CA ALA A 53 0.92 -3.68 -1.96
C ALA A 53 0.62 -2.55 -2.96
N SER A 54 -0.08 -1.49 -2.53
CA SER A 54 -0.46 -0.37 -3.40
C SER A 54 0.74 0.37 -3.98
N TYR A 55 1.73 0.71 -3.15
CA TYR A 55 2.91 1.44 -3.65
C TYR A 55 3.93 0.55 -4.35
N ALA A 56 4.00 -0.74 -4.01
CA ALA A 56 4.75 -1.70 -4.81
C ALA A 56 4.18 -1.78 -6.24
N LEU A 57 2.85 -1.89 -6.38
CA LEU A 57 2.19 -1.89 -7.69
C LEU A 57 2.39 -0.57 -8.45
N LEU A 58 2.25 0.57 -7.77
CA LEU A 58 2.54 1.88 -8.39
C LEU A 58 3.98 1.95 -8.90
N THR A 59 4.94 1.46 -8.11
CA THR A 59 6.36 1.41 -8.50
C THR A 59 6.55 0.57 -9.75
N MET A 60 5.89 -0.60 -9.82
CA MET A 60 5.95 -1.47 -11.00
C MET A 60 5.35 -0.82 -12.24
N MET A 61 4.19 -0.15 -12.10
CA MET A 61 3.51 0.53 -13.20
C MET A 61 4.35 1.70 -13.74
N ILE A 62 4.94 2.50 -12.86
CA ILE A 62 5.80 3.63 -13.24
C ILE A 62 7.07 3.14 -13.91
N ALA A 63 7.72 2.11 -13.36
CA ALA A 63 8.90 1.52 -13.99
C ALA A 63 8.60 1.05 -15.41
N GLN A 64 7.49 0.32 -15.62
CA GLN A 64 7.09 -0.16 -16.94
C GLN A 64 6.76 0.99 -17.93
N ALA A 65 6.02 2.01 -17.49
CA ALA A 65 5.68 3.17 -18.31
C ALA A 65 6.91 4.01 -18.70
N CYS A 66 7.98 3.95 -17.92
CA CYS A 66 9.24 4.64 -18.16
C CYS A 66 10.33 3.77 -18.82
N ASP A 67 10.03 2.52 -19.19
CA ASP A 67 10.99 1.53 -19.72
C ASP A 67 12.21 1.29 -18.79
N LEU A 68 11.93 1.17 -17.49
CA LEU A 68 12.90 0.93 -16.42
C LEU A 68 12.67 -0.43 -15.75
N GLY A 69 13.74 -0.99 -15.19
CA GLY A 69 13.67 -2.17 -14.31
C GLY A 69 13.15 -1.81 -12.91
N LEU A 70 12.79 -2.83 -12.12
CA LEU A 70 12.31 -2.65 -10.75
C LEU A 70 13.46 -2.45 -9.76
N GLY A 71 13.47 -1.33 -9.04
CA GLY A 71 14.36 -1.10 -7.90
C GLY A 71 13.74 -1.61 -6.59
N GLU A 72 13.97 -0.85 -5.52
CA GLU A 72 13.47 -1.13 -4.18
C GLU A 72 12.21 -0.31 -3.87
N PHE A 73 11.31 -0.87 -3.06
CA PHE A 73 10.27 -0.12 -2.40
C PHE A 73 10.65 0.09 -0.92
N ILE A 74 10.83 1.34 -0.52
CA ILE A 74 11.22 1.74 0.83
C ILE A 74 10.03 2.42 1.51
N HIS A 75 9.51 1.83 2.58
CA HIS A 75 8.36 2.37 3.31
C HIS A 75 8.80 2.95 4.66
N THR A 76 8.73 4.27 4.80
CA THR A 76 9.01 5.00 6.06
C THR A 76 7.70 5.32 6.77
N LEU A 77 7.56 4.87 8.01
CA LEU A 77 6.40 5.16 8.86
C LEU A 77 6.74 6.28 9.85
N GLY A 78 5.83 7.23 10.00
CA GLY A 78 5.84 8.23 11.07
C GLY A 78 5.28 7.61 12.35
N ASP A 79 4.02 7.91 12.68
CA ASP A 79 3.30 7.24 13.77
C ASP A 79 2.87 5.84 13.31
N ALA A 80 3.61 4.82 13.72
CA ALA A 80 3.24 3.42 13.54
C ALA A 80 2.51 2.92 14.79
N HIS A 81 1.23 2.56 14.64
CA HIS A 81 0.37 2.19 15.75
C HIS A 81 -0.50 0.97 15.45
N LEU A 82 -0.91 0.30 16.52
CA LEU A 82 -1.88 -0.77 16.53
C LEU A 82 -3.09 -0.33 17.36
N TYR A 83 -4.30 -0.44 16.80
CA TYR A 83 -5.50 -0.13 17.58
C TYR A 83 -5.74 -1.20 18.64
N THR A 84 -6.23 -0.79 19.82
CA THR A 84 -6.43 -1.70 20.96
C THR A 84 -7.50 -2.77 20.71
N ASN A 85 -8.42 -2.53 19.77
CA ASN A 85 -9.41 -3.52 19.32
C ASN A 85 -8.86 -4.52 18.29
N HIS A 86 -7.56 -4.46 17.96
CA HIS A 86 -6.86 -5.38 17.05
C HIS A 86 -5.80 -6.25 17.74
N LEU A 87 -5.68 -6.19 19.07
CA LEU A 87 -4.63 -6.90 19.80
C LEU A 87 -4.72 -8.42 19.62
N GLU A 88 -5.90 -9.02 19.80
CA GLU A 88 -6.10 -10.46 19.63
C GLU A 88 -5.80 -10.92 18.20
N GLN A 89 -6.17 -10.10 17.20
CA GLN A 89 -5.91 -10.37 15.78
C GLN A 89 -4.43 -10.29 15.44
N ALA A 90 -3.72 -9.31 16.01
CA ALA A 90 -2.28 -9.17 15.85
C ALA A 90 -1.55 -10.35 16.51
N ASP A 91 -1.94 -10.74 17.72
CA ASP A 91 -1.38 -11.90 18.42
C ASP A 91 -1.58 -13.19 17.60
N GLU A 92 -2.79 -13.41 17.05
CA GLU A 92 -3.05 -14.55 16.16
C GLU A 92 -2.14 -14.52 14.92
N GLN A 93 -2.00 -13.36 14.26
CA GLN A 93 -1.15 -13.22 13.08
C GLN A 93 0.33 -13.53 13.39
N LEU A 94 0.83 -13.10 14.55
CA LEU A 94 2.20 -13.33 14.99
C LEU A 94 2.51 -14.80 15.31
N THR A 95 1.50 -15.66 15.51
CA THR A 95 1.71 -17.12 15.65
C THR A 95 1.99 -17.83 14.32
N ARG A 96 1.77 -17.16 13.19
CA ARG A 96 1.82 -17.78 11.85
C ARG A 96 3.21 -17.65 11.24
N THR A 97 3.75 -18.76 10.75
CA THR A 97 4.96 -18.75 9.92
C THR A 97 4.63 -18.21 8.52
N PRO A 98 5.31 -17.17 8.02
CA PRO A 98 5.10 -16.67 6.66
C PRO A 98 5.36 -17.77 5.60
N TYR A 99 4.52 -17.80 4.56
CA TYR A 99 4.80 -18.57 3.35
C TYR A 99 5.77 -17.83 2.43
N GLU A 100 6.25 -18.50 1.39
CA GLU A 100 6.96 -17.86 0.29
C GLU A 100 6.12 -16.72 -0.32
N LEU A 101 6.80 -15.64 -0.70
CA LEU A 101 6.14 -14.47 -1.27
C LEU A 101 5.52 -14.78 -2.64
N PRO A 102 4.37 -14.19 -2.98
CA PRO A 102 3.82 -14.30 -4.32
C PRO A 102 4.68 -13.54 -5.35
N THR A 103 4.33 -13.70 -6.62
CA THR A 103 4.87 -12.87 -7.70
C THR A 103 3.73 -12.13 -8.39
N ILE A 104 3.93 -10.84 -8.65
CA ILE A 104 3.07 -10.03 -9.52
C ILE A 104 3.74 -9.90 -10.89
N GLN A 105 2.96 -10.08 -11.95
CA GLN A 105 3.34 -9.73 -13.32
C GLN A 105 2.36 -8.69 -13.88
N LEU A 106 2.91 -7.70 -14.59
CA LEU A 106 2.13 -6.73 -15.34
C LEU A 106 2.02 -7.17 -16.81
N ASN A 107 0.91 -6.85 -17.46
CA ASN A 107 0.77 -7.00 -18.91
C ASN A 107 1.83 -6.14 -19.62
N PRO A 108 2.78 -6.75 -20.37
CA PRO A 108 3.88 -6.01 -20.97
C PRO A 108 3.45 -5.07 -22.10
N ASP A 109 2.25 -5.25 -22.67
CA ASP A 109 1.74 -4.45 -23.78
C ASP A 109 1.23 -3.07 -23.33
N VAL A 110 0.94 -2.89 -22.03
CA VAL A 110 0.48 -1.62 -21.48
C VAL A 110 1.67 -0.70 -21.21
N LYS A 111 1.81 0.37 -21.98
CA LYS A 111 2.92 1.33 -21.88
C LYS A 111 2.54 2.69 -21.29
N ASP A 112 1.25 2.94 -21.11
CA ASP A 112 0.74 4.17 -20.49
C ASP A 112 0.26 3.86 -19.07
N LEU A 113 0.74 4.64 -18.09
CA LEU A 113 0.36 4.56 -16.69
C LEU A 113 -1.16 4.60 -16.49
N PHE A 114 -1.87 5.39 -17.30
CA PHE A 114 -3.31 5.58 -17.17
C PHE A 114 -4.14 4.52 -17.92
N ALA A 115 -3.49 3.63 -18.69
CA ALA A 115 -4.16 2.59 -19.45
C ALA A 115 -4.30 1.26 -18.70
N PHE A 116 -3.61 1.08 -17.58
CA PHE A 116 -3.70 -0.14 -16.77
C PHE A 116 -5.13 -0.41 -16.27
N ARG A 117 -5.55 -1.66 -16.39
CA ARG A 117 -6.82 -2.19 -15.87
C ARG A 117 -6.56 -3.36 -14.93
N TYR A 118 -7.58 -3.78 -14.20
CA TYR A 118 -7.47 -4.88 -13.23
C TYR A 118 -6.94 -6.17 -13.88
N GLU A 119 -7.39 -6.48 -15.09
CA GLU A 119 -6.99 -7.64 -15.88
C GLU A 119 -5.52 -7.63 -16.34
N ASP A 120 -4.83 -6.49 -16.24
CA ASP A 120 -3.40 -6.37 -16.60
C ASP A 120 -2.45 -6.82 -15.49
N PHE A 121 -2.98 -7.26 -14.34
CA PHE A 121 -2.20 -7.72 -13.20
C PHE A 121 -2.44 -9.21 -12.96
N THR A 122 -1.36 -9.99 -13.00
CA THR A 122 -1.40 -11.41 -12.64
C THR A 122 -0.70 -11.62 -11.31
N LEU A 123 -1.43 -12.19 -10.34
CA LEU A 123 -0.89 -12.63 -9.05
C LEU A 123 -0.70 -14.15 -9.07
N SER A 124 0.56 -14.58 -9.04
CA SER A 124 0.95 -15.98 -9.08
C SER A 124 1.53 -16.44 -7.74
N ASN A 125 1.36 -17.73 -7.42
CA ASN A 125 1.92 -18.38 -6.23
C ASN A 125 1.50 -17.73 -4.88
N TYR A 126 0.35 -17.04 -4.85
CA TYR A 126 -0.14 -16.46 -3.62
C TYR A 126 -0.71 -17.54 -2.70
N GLN A 127 0.07 -17.85 -1.66
CA GLN A 127 -0.36 -18.68 -0.54
C GLN A 127 -0.55 -17.77 0.67
N CYS A 128 -1.71 -17.87 1.31
CA CYS A 128 -2.03 -17.08 2.49
C CYS A 128 -2.68 -17.96 3.57
N HIS A 129 -2.43 -17.59 4.82
CA HIS A 129 -3.19 -18.12 5.95
C HIS A 129 -4.65 -17.67 5.92
N PRO A 130 -5.57 -18.33 6.67
CA PRO A 130 -6.96 -17.91 6.75
C PRO A 130 -7.13 -16.44 7.14
N HIS A 131 -8.13 -15.78 6.54
CA HIS A 131 -8.40 -14.36 6.78
C HIS A 131 -8.71 -14.08 8.26
N ILE A 132 -8.05 -13.07 8.83
CA ILE A 132 -8.33 -12.55 10.17
C ILE A 132 -9.23 -11.33 10.03
N LYS A 133 -10.43 -11.39 10.61
CA LYS A 133 -11.40 -10.29 10.56
C LYS A 133 -11.10 -9.28 11.67
N ALA A 134 -10.89 -8.01 11.31
CA ALA A 134 -10.77 -6.90 12.25
C ALA A 134 -11.69 -5.72 11.87
N PRO A 135 -12.33 -5.06 12.84
CA PRO A 135 -13.17 -3.89 12.58
C PRO A 135 -12.33 -2.62 12.34
N ILE A 136 -12.73 -1.77 11.40
CA ILE A 136 -12.08 -0.46 11.20
C ILE A 136 -12.38 0.44 12.42
N ALA A 137 -11.36 1.16 12.91
CA ALA A 137 -11.56 2.23 13.88
C ALA A 137 -12.10 3.47 13.16
N VAL A 138 -13.28 3.97 13.58
CA VAL A 138 -13.93 5.17 13.04
C VAL A 138 -13.74 6.33 13.98
#